data_AF-A0A417Z3C7-F1
#
_entry.id   AF-A0A417Z3C7-F1
#
_cell.length_a   1.000
_cell.length_b   1.000
_cell.length_c   1.000
_cell.angle_alpha   90.00
_cell.angle_beta   90.00
_cell.angle_gamma   90.00
#
_symmetry.space_group_name_H-M   'P 1'
#
loop_
_entity.id
_entity.type
_entity.pdbx_description
1 polymer ?
#
loop_
_entity_poly.entity_id
_entity_poly.type
_entity_poly.pdbx_seq_one_letter_code
_entity_poly.pdbx_strand_id
1 'polypeptide(L)' 'MHGVDLDIGLTPVSWPTEYVDWEMGVVAQTLTERISGTEQRAEVLAWLTGRAESAVGWRIDPWG' A
#
# COMPACT_ATOMS: atom_id res chain seq x y z
N MET A 1 -10.24 5.88 5.19
CA MET A 1 -9.87 4.76 6.09
C MET A 1 -10.97 4.36 7.08
N HIS A 2 -11.37 5.19 8.06
CA HIS A 2 -12.27 4.76 9.16
C HIS A 2 -13.59 4.07 8.78
N GLY A 3 -14.22 4.38 7.64
CA GLY A 3 -15.46 3.70 7.23
C GLY A 3 -15.30 2.21 6.90
N VAL A 4 -14.12 1.78 6.43
CA VAL A 4 -13.80 0.36 6.14
C VAL A 4 -13.43 -0.38 7.43
N ASP A 5 -12.79 0.31 8.37
CA ASP A 5 -12.39 -0.24 9.66
C ASP A 5 -13.59 -0.48 10.61
N LEU A 6 -14.76 0.08 10.28
CA LEU A 6 -15.99 0.01 11.10
C LEU A 6 -16.91 -1.17 10.75
N ASP A 7 -16.54 -2.04 9.80
CA ASP A 7 -17.32 -3.22 9.37
C ASP A 7 -18.79 -2.92 8.99
N ILE A 8 -19.04 -1.69 8.51
CA ILE A 8 -20.38 -1.23 8.09
C ILE A 8 -20.66 -1.49 6.59
N GLY A 9 -19.98 -2.47 5.99
CA GLY A 9 -20.16 -2.85 4.58
C GLY A 9 -19.50 -1.93 3.56
N LEU A 10 -18.73 -0.93 4.00
CA LEU A 10 -17.86 -0.15 3.13
C LEU A 10 -16.60 -0.98 2.84
N THR A 11 -16.43 -1.36 1.57
CA THR A 11 -15.25 -2.08 1.09
C THR A 11 -14.26 -1.09 0.45
N PRO A 12 -12.98 -1.43 0.26
CA PRO A 12 -12.03 -0.54 -0.43
C PRO A 12 -12.49 -0.09 -1.82
N VAL A 13 -13.31 -0.90 -2.52
CA VAL A 13 -13.88 -0.54 -3.83
C VAL A 13 -15.00 0.51 -3.75
N SER A 14 -15.51 0.79 -2.56
CA SER A 14 -16.52 1.83 -2.31
C SER A 14 -15.91 3.21 -2.04
N TRP A 15 -14.58 3.33 -2.03
CA TRP A 15 -13.93 4.62 -1.81
C TRP A 15 -14.15 5.60 -2.97
N PRO A 16 -14.37 6.90 -2.67
CA PRO A 16 -14.40 7.93 -3.71
C PRO A 16 -13.09 7.93 -4.50
N THR A 17 -13.17 8.04 -5.83
CA THR A 17 -11.98 8.07 -6.71
C THR A 17 -11.01 9.17 -6.31
N GLU A 18 -11.51 10.36 -5.99
CA GLU A 18 -10.71 11.49 -5.50
C GLU A 18 -9.89 11.17 -4.24
N TYR A 19 -10.46 10.38 -3.33
CA TYR A 19 -9.77 9.92 -2.13
C TYR A 19 -8.68 8.90 -2.49
N VAL A 20 -9.00 7.95 -3.37
CA VAL A 20 -8.04 6.93 -3.83
C VAL A 20 -6.85 7.58 -4.51
N ASP A 21 -7.09 8.53 -5.42
CA ASP A 21 -6.02 9.21 -6.17
C ASP A 21 -5.11 10.02 -5.24
N TRP A 22 -5.70 10.76 -4.30
CA TRP A 22 -4.96 11.50 -3.29
C TRP A 22 -4.12 10.58 -2.40
N GLU A 23 -4.73 9.52 -1.86
CA GLU A 23 -4.07 8.58 -0.94
C GLU A 23 -2.97 7.79 -1.65
N MET A 24 -3.17 7.37 -2.89
CA MET A 24 -2.15 6.71 -3.71
C MET A 24 -0.89 7.57 -3.86
N GLY A 25 -1.05 8.87 -4.09
CA GLY A 25 0.07 9.81 -4.15
C GLY A 25 0.81 9.93 -2.82
N VAL A 26 0.09 9.95 -1.71
CA VAL A 26 0.65 10.00 -0.35
C VAL A 26 1.41 8.71 -0.01
N VAL A 27 0.83 7.55 -0.32
CA VAL A 27 1.47 6.24 -0.10
C VAL A 27 2.73 6.10 -0.94
N ALA A 28 2.70 6.48 -2.23
CA ALA A 28 3.86 6.38 -3.10
C ALA A 28 5.06 7.22 -2.60
N GLN A 29 4.79 8.40 -2.05
CA GLN A 29 5.84 9.29 -1.50
C GLN A 29 6.48 8.73 -0.23
N THR A 30 5.74 7.98 0.57
CA THR A 30 6.18 7.48 1.88
C THR A 30 6.58 6.00 1.87
N LEU A 31 6.41 5.31 0.74
CA LEU A 31 6.57 3.86 0.64
C LEU A 31 7.97 3.38 1.06
N THR A 32 9.02 4.11 0.68
CA THR A 32 10.41 3.72 0.99
C THR A 32 10.74 3.79 2.47
N GLU A 33 10.05 4.66 3.22
CA GLU A 33 10.22 4.81 4.67
C GLU A 33 9.54 3.68 5.43
N ARG A 34 8.53 3.04 4.83
CA ARG A 34 7.67 2.01 5.43
C ARG A 34 8.08 0.58 5.08
N ILE A 35 9.13 0.42 4.27
CA ILE A 35 9.70 -0.88 3.93
C ILE A 35 11.05 -1.01 4.63
N SER A 36 11.08 -1.92 5.60
CA SER A 36 12.27 -2.25 6.38
C SER A 36 13.06 -3.38 5.73
N GLY A 37 14.39 -3.31 5.80
CA GLY A 37 15.28 -4.37 5.30
C GLY A 37 15.62 -4.27 3.81
N THR A 38 16.86 -4.61 3.47
CA THR A 38 17.40 -4.50 2.10
C THR A 38 16.76 -5.51 1.15
N GLU A 39 16.50 -6.73 1.61
CA GLU A 39 15.88 -7.80 0.80
C GLU A 39 14.45 -7.44 0.39
N GLN A 40 13.62 -7.04 1.36
CA GLN A 40 12.23 -6.63 1.11
C GLN A 40 12.15 -5.41 0.16
N ARG A 41 13.09 -4.46 0.25
CA ARG A 41 13.17 -3.34 -0.71
C ARG A 41 13.45 -3.80 -2.14
N ALA A 42 14.34 -4.78 -2.31
CA ALA A 42 14.64 -5.34 -3.62
C ALA A 42 13.44 -6.08 -4.22
N GLU A 43 12.72 -6.85 -3.40
CA GLU A 43 11.50 -7.55 -3.81
C GLU A 43 10.39 -6.57 -4.22
N VAL A 44 10.12 -5.54 -3.41
CA VAL A 44 9.12 -4.51 -3.74
C VAL A 44 9.52 -3.76 -5.00
N LEU A 45 10.79 -3.42 -5.19
CA LEU A 45 11.26 -2.79 -6.42
C LEU A 45 11.09 -3.70 -7.64
N ALA A 46 11.40 -4.99 -7.51
CA ALA A 46 11.18 -5.96 -8.58
C ALA A 46 9.69 -6.04 -8.96
N TRP A 47 8.79 -6.06 -7.97
CA TRP A 47 7.35 -6.05 -8.19
C TRP A 47 6.84 -4.77 -8.86
N LEU A 48 7.16 -3.60 -8.29
CA LEU A 48 6.74 -2.29 -8.83
C LEU A 48 7.21 -2.04 -10.26
N THR A 49 8.30 -2.70 -10.66
CA THR A 49 8.86 -2.58 -12.00
C THR A 49 8.50 -3.75 -12.93
N GLY A 50 7.62 -4.65 -12.51
CA GLY A 50 7.14 -5.78 -13.31
C GLY A 50 8.17 -6.88 -13.56
N ARG A 51 9.25 -6.92 -12.77
CA ARG A 51 10.33 -7.92 -12.85
C ARG A 51 10.09 -9.14 -11.97
N ALA A 52 9.13 -9.06 -11.06
CA ALA A 52 8.65 -10.16 -10.24
C ALA A 52 7.16 -10.00 -9.95
N GLU A 53 6.48 -11.09 -9.61
CA GLU A 53 5.15 -11.02 -9.01
C GLU A 53 5.24 -10.40 -7.61
N SER A 54 4.12 -9.92 -7.06
CA SER A 54 4.12 -9.46 -5.68
C SER A 54 4.49 -10.63 -4.78
N ALA A 55 5.60 -10.52 -4.05
CA ALA A 55 5.94 -11.52 -3.05
C ALA A 55 4.79 -11.59 -2.03
N VAL A 56 4.12 -12.74 -1.93
CA VAL A 56 3.10 -12.96 -0.91
C VAL A 56 3.82 -12.96 0.44
N GLY A 57 3.80 -11.83 1.15
CA GLY A 57 4.37 -11.76 2.50
C GLY A 57 5.08 -10.46 2.89
N TRP A 58 5.32 -9.52 1.98
CA TRP A 58 5.88 -8.23 2.39
C TRP A 58 4.82 -7.38 3.11
N ARG A 59 5.22 -6.79 4.23
CA ARG A 59 4.36 -5.96 5.09
C ARG A 59 4.70 -4.49 4.90
N ILE A 60 3.67 -3.67 4.72
CA ILE A 60 3.77 -2.22 4.86
C ILE A 60 3.42 -1.88 6.30
N ASP A 61 4.31 -1.19 7.00
CA ASP A 61 4.03 -0.76 8.37
C ASP A 61 2.85 0.24 8.38
N PRO A 62 1.96 0.16 9.39
CA PRO A 62 0.79 1.03 9.49
C PRO A 62 1.19 2.50 9.62
N TRP A 63 0.22 3.37 9.39
CA TRP A 63 0.37 4.78 9.72
C TRP A 63 0.39 4.95 11.25
N GLY A 64 1.49 5.44 11.80
CA GLY A 64 1.69 5.64 13.25
C GLY A 64 2.53 4.54 13.89
#